data_AF-A0A3D5K2X6-F1
#
_entry.id   AF-A0A3D5K2X6-F1
#
_cell.length_a   1.000
_cell.length_b   1.000
_cell.length_c   1.000
_cell.angle_alpha   90.00
_cell.angle_beta   90.00
_cell.angle_gamma   90.00
#
_symmetry.space_group_name_H-M   'P 1'
#
loop_
_entity.id
_entity.type
_entity.pdbx_description
1 polymer ?
#
loop_
_entity_poly.entity_id
_entity_poly.type
_entity_poly.pdbx_seq_one_letter_code
_entity_poly.pdbx_strand_id
1 'polypeptide(L)'
;MVTGLEPGSVAGLPMYDWPEVCTEVDALWRAIATRIRAAGLEAPSTLWRPAASEDLWSHPDLLVGETCGSQVVGAFAGRVEVLGVLDHAVDGCRPGDYRSVLVCRNDDPA
;
A
#
# COMPACT_ATOMS: atom_id res chain seq x y z
N MET A 1 -24.14 8.70 -20.66
CA MET A 1 -24.46 8.04 -19.37
C MET A 1 -23.18 8.04 -18.56
N VAL A 2 -23.07 8.98 -17.62
CA VAL A 2 -21.97 9.01 -16.64
C VAL A 2 -22.45 8.17 -15.48
N THR A 3 -21.87 6.99 -15.27
CA THR A 3 -22.10 6.21 -14.05
C THR A 3 -21.34 6.90 -12.94
N GLY A 4 -22.09 7.52 -12.01
CA GLY A 4 -21.55 8.19 -10.84
C GLY A 4 -20.75 7.24 -9.97
N LEU A 5 -19.51 7.62 -9.69
CA LEU A 5 -18.81 7.22 -8.47
C LEU A 5 -19.07 8.37 -7.50
N GLU A 6 -19.84 8.14 -6.44
CA GLU A 6 -19.83 9.03 -5.27
C GLU A 6 -18.36 9.23 -4.85
N PRO A 7 -17.92 10.44 -4.42
CA PRO A 7 -16.52 10.66 -4.04
C PRO A 7 -16.27 9.99 -2.68
N GLY A 8 -16.13 8.67 -2.69
CA GLY A 8 -15.69 7.88 -1.56
C GLY A 8 -14.18 7.95 -1.45
N SER A 9 -13.68 8.01 -0.22
CA SER A 9 -12.26 7.94 0.06
C SER A 9 -11.60 6.72 -0.59
N VAL A 10 -10.34 6.84 -1.02
CA VAL A 10 -9.60 5.75 -1.68
C VAL A 10 -8.58 5.11 -0.74
N ALA A 11 -8.27 3.84 -0.98
CA ALA A 11 -7.19 3.14 -0.29
C ALA A 11 -6.44 2.22 -1.26
N GLY A 12 -5.15 2.02 -1.05
CA GLY A 12 -4.31 1.17 -1.90
C GLY A 12 -3.06 0.69 -1.17
N LEU A 13 -2.62 -0.54 -1.46
CA LEU A 13 -1.43 -1.16 -0.85
C LEU A 13 -0.43 -1.66 -1.93
N PRO A 14 0.14 -0.77 -2.77
CA PRO A 14 0.77 -1.18 -4.02
C PRO A 14 2.19 -1.77 -3.92
N MET A 15 2.93 -1.66 -2.80
CA MET A 15 4.37 -1.94 -2.81
C MET A 15 4.69 -3.42 -3.04
N TYR A 16 3.80 -4.32 -2.62
CA TYR A 16 3.94 -5.77 -2.79
C TYR A 16 2.63 -6.44 -3.24
N ASP A 17 1.85 -5.77 -4.08
CA ASP A 17 0.56 -6.26 -4.58
C ASP A 17 0.71 -6.93 -5.96
N TRP A 18 1.43 -8.06 -5.97
CA TRP A 18 1.66 -8.86 -7.16
C TRP A 18 0.40 -9.68 -7.49
N PRO A 19 0.16 -10.04 -8.77
CA PRO A 19 -0.99 -10.86 -9.16
C PRO A 19 -1.14 -12.15 -8.32
N GLU A 20 -0.03 -12.76 -7.94
CA GLU A 20 0.04 -14.00 -7.16
C GLU A 20 -0.42 -13.85 -5.71
N VAL A 21 -0.37 -12.64 -5.14
CA VAL A 21 -0.71 -12.37 -3.72
C VAL A 21 -1.86 -11.37 -3.55
N CYS A 22 -2.49 -10.95 -4.65
CA CYS A 22 -3.56 -9.94 -4.65
C CYS A 22 -4.75 -10.34 -3.76
N THR A 23 -5.05 -11.64 -3.65
CA THR A 23 -6.14 -12.14 -2.79
C THR A 23 -5.85 -11.91 -1.30
N GLU A 24 -4.60 -12.12 -0.90
CA GLU A 24 -4.08 -11.94 0.45
C GLU A 24 -4.00 -10.45 0.80
N VAL A 25 -3.56 -9.61 -0.13
CA VAL A 25 -3.56 -8.15 0.03
C VAL A 25 -4.99 -7.61 0.18
N ASP A 26 -5.95 -8.12 -0.61
CA ASP A 26 -7.36 -7.80 -0.45
C ASP A 26 -7.92 -8.27 0.90
N ALA A 27 -7.47 -9.43 1.40
CA ALA A 27 -7.87 -9.93 2.71
C ALA A 27 -7.33 -9.05 3.84
N LEU A 28 -6.08 -8.60 3.74
CA LEU A 28 -5.49 -7.63 4.66
C LEU A 28 -6.29 -6.33 4.67
N TRP A 29 -6.60 -5.77 3.49
CA TRP A 29 -7.42 -4.56 3.41
C TRP A 29 -8.81 -4.76 4.02
N ARG A 30 -9.50 -5.85 3.73
CA ARG A 30 -10.80 -6.14 4.35
C ARG A 30 -10.71 -6.13 5.88
N ALA A 31 -9.67 -6.73 6.45
CA ALA A 31 -9.45 -6.76 7.90
C ALA A 31 -9.17 -5.36 8.49
N ILE A 32 -8.44 -4.51 7.77
CA ILE A 32 -8.19 -3.10 8.13
C ILE A 32 -9.49 -2.30 8.05
N ALA A 33 -10.17 -2.35 6.90
CA ALA A 33 -11.40 -1.61 6.64
C ALA A 33 -12.53 -1.99 7.60
N THR A 34 -12.64 -3.27 8.01
CA THR A 34 -13.57 -3.69 9.07
C THR A 34 -13.28 -3.00 10.40
N ARG A 35 -12.00 -2.85 10.78
CA ARG A 35 -11.61 -2.18 12.02
C ARG A 35 -11.83 -0.66 11.95
N ILE A 36 -11.56 -0.05 10.80
CA ILE A 36 -11.86 1.37 10.56
C ILE A 36 -13.37 1.63 10.73
N ARG A 37 -14.22 0.81 10.09
CA ARG A 37 -15.68 0.90 10.23
C ARG A 37 -16.17 0.64 11.65
N ALA A 38 -15.57 -0.33 12.36
CA ALA A 38 -15.90 -0.59 13.76
C ALA A 38 -15.53 0.59 14.67
N ALA A 39 -14.57 1.44 14.28
CA ALA A 39 -14.24 2.68 14.96
C ALA A 39 -15.16 3.87 14.57
N GLY A 40 -16.18 3.65 13.74
CA GLY A 40 -17.14 4.67 13.30
C GLY A 40 -16.66 5.55 12.15
N LEU A 41 -15.62 5.11 11.43
CA LEU A 41 -15.08 5.82 10.26
C LEU A 41 -15.48 5.11 8.96
N GLU A 42 -15.69 5.88 7.90
CA GLU A 42 -15.92 5.31 6.57
C GLU A 42 -14.62 4.75 5.97
N ALA A 43 -14.73 3.67 5.20
CA ALA A 43 -13.62 3.07 4.47
C ALA A 43 -14.12 2.48 3.14
N PRO A 44 -13.32 2.53 2.05
CA PRO A 44 -13.70 1.90 0.80
C PRO A 44 -13.81 0.37 0.95
N SER A 45 -14.73 -0.25 0.21
CA SER A 45 -14.97 -1.70 0.27
C SER A 45 -13.82 -2.50 -0.34
N THR A 46 -13.12 -1.93 -1.32
CA THR A 46 -12.03 -2.54 -2.07
C THR A 46 -10.84 -1.60 -2.16
N LEU A 47 -9.65 -2.15 -2.39
CA LEU A 47 -8.50 -1.35 -2.76
C LEU A 47 -8.70 -0.78 -4.18
N TRP A 48 -8.23 0.44 -4.39
CA TRP A 48 -8.06 1.04 -5.70
C TRP A 48 -6.64 0.78 -6.20
N ARG A 49 -6.53 0.23 -7.41
CA ARG A 49 -5.28 -0.14 -8.08
C ARG A 49 -5.13 0.66 -9.38
N PRO A 50 -4.73 1.94 -9.32
CA PRO A 50 -4.47 2.72 -10.52
C PRO A 50 -3.25 2.20 -11.28
N ALA A 51 -3.12 2.61 -12.55
CA ALA A 51 -1.97 2.26 -13.37
C ALA A 51 -0.65 2.88 -12.85
N ALA A 52 -0.73 4.08 -12.26
CA ALA A 52 0.37 4.75 -11.61
C ALA A 52 0.09 4.90 -10.11
N SER A 53 1.04 4.53 -9.25
CA SER A 53 0.85 4.63 -7.79
C SER A 53 0.76 6.08 -7.31
N GLU A 54 1.32 7.00 -8.08
CA GLU A 54 1.23 8.44 -7.85
C GLU A 54 -0.23 8.94 -7.89
N ASP A 55 -1.08 8.35 -8.73
CA ASP A 55 -2.51 8.69 -8.79
C ASP A 55 -3.22 8.34 -7.47
N LEU A 56 -2.82 7.24 -6.82
CA LEU A 56 -3.28 6.88 -5.49
C LEU A 56 -2.76 7.86 -4.43
N TRP A 57 -1.45 8.05 -4.37
CA TRP A 57 -0.81 8.83 -3.30
C TRP A 57 -1.16 10.32 -3.34
N SER A 58 -1.52 10.85 -4.51
CA SER A 58 -1.94 12.23 -4.70
C SER A 58 -3.45 12.44 -4.64
N HIS A 59 -4.24 11.38 -4.50
CA HIS A 59 -5.69 11.46 -4.47
C HIS A 59 -6.16 12.33 -3.30
N PRO A 60 -7.05 13.32 -3.51
CA PRO A 60 -7.46 14.26 -2.46
C PRO A 60 -8.16 13.58 -1.29
N ASP A 61 -8.89 12.49 -1.57
CA ASP A 61 -9.60 11.69 -0.56
C ASP A 61 -8.86 10.40 -0.18
N LEU A 62 -7.52 10.39 -0.21
CA LEU A 62 -6.73 9.24 0.23
C LEU A 62 -6.94 8.96 1.72
N LEU A 63 -7.47 7.79 2.06
CA LEU A 63 -7.66 7.33 3.44
C LEU A 63 -6.44 6.57 3.96
N VAL A 64 -5.99 5.56 3.21
CA VAL A 64 -4.81 4.73 3.54
C VAL A 64 -4.06 4.38 2.27
N GLY A 65 -2.77 4.69 2.23
CA GLY A 65 -1.87 4.31 1.15
C GLY A 65 -0.62 3.62 1.69
N GLU A 66 -0.20 2.53 1.08
CA GLU A 66 1.17 2.02 1.24
C GLU A 66 2.08 2.70 0.23
N THR A 67 3.27 3.09 0.66
CA THR A 67 4.28 3.69 -0.20
C THR A 67 5.68 3.42 0.33
N CYS A 68 6.69 3.67 -0.50
CA CYS A 68 8.08 3.65 -0.07
C CYS A 68 8.37 4.87 0.82
N GLY A 69 9.22 4.69 1.85
CA GLY A 69 9.62 5.78 2.75
C GLY A 69 10.26 6.97 2.01
N SER A 70 10.89 6.75 0.85
CA SER A 70 11.45 7.83 0.03
C SER A 70 10.39 8.81 -0.50
N GLN A 71 9.18 8.32 -0.79
CA GLN A 71 8.08 9.16 -1.25
C GLN A 71 7.55 10.05 -0.13
N VAL A 72 7.47 9.50 1.09
CA VAL A 72 7.04 10.20 2.31
C VAL A 72 7.98 11.37 2.65
N VAL A 73 9.29 11.14 2.63
CA VAL A 73 10.27 12.20 2.94
C VAL A 73 10.56 13.13 1.76
N GLY A 74 10.15 12.74 0.56
CA GLY A 74 10.34 13.48 -0.69
C GLY A 74 9.06 14.18 -1.16
N ALA A 75 8.44 13.65 -2.22
CA ALA A 75 7.34 14.28 -2.93
C ALA A 75 6.07 14.52 -2.09
N PHE A 76 5.89 13.75 -1.00
CA PHE A 76 4.72 13.83 -0.12
C PHE A 76 5.06 14.34 1.28
N ALA A 77 6.23 14.96 1.47
CA ALA A 77 6.63 15.52 2.75
C ALA A 77 5.60 16.53 3.28
N GLY A 78 5.08 16.27 4.48
CA GLY A 78 4.06 17.10 5.14
C GLY A 78 2.66 17.03 4.50
N ARG A 79 2.45 16.15 3.51
CA ARG A 79 1.14 15.95 2.85
C ARG A 79 0.41 14.70 3.34
N VAL A 80 1.11 13.79 4.00
CA VAL A 80 0.58 12.52 4.52
C VAL A 80 1.03 12.33 5.96
N GLU A 81 0.21 11.62 6.73
CA GLU A 81 0.56 11.18 8.08
C GLU A 81 1.08 9.73 8.03
N VAL A 82 2.20 9.46 8.70
CA VAL A 82 2.77 8.11 8.75
C VAL A 82 2.07 7.28 9.82
N LEU A 83 1.28 6.29 9.39
CA LEU A 83 0.57 5.38 10.31
C LEU A 83 1.49 4.30 10.90
N GLY A 84 2.53 3.91 10.17
CA GLY A 84 3.45 2.85 10.57
C GLY A 84 4.17 2.22 9.37
N VAL A 85 4.80 1.06 9.63
CA VAL A 85 5.47 0.22 8.63
C VAL A 85 4.88 -1.19 8.70
N LEU A 86 4.59 -1.79 7.56
CA LEU A 86 4.17 -3.19 7.47
C LEU A 86 5.37 -4.10 7.72
N ASP A 87 5.25 -4.97 8.71
CA ASP A 87 6.18 -6.07 8.94
C ASP A 87 5.65 -7.33 8.24
N HIS A 88 6.33 -7.74 7.18
CA HIS A 88 5.98 -8.94 6.41
C HIS A 88 6.49 -10.24 7.05
N ALA A 89 7.09 -10.19 8.24
CA ALA A 89 7.60 -11.34 8.99
C ALA A 89 8.53 -12.23 8.15
N VAL A 90 9.40 -11.59 7.37
CA VAL A 90 10.34 -12.29 6.49
C VAL A 90 11.28 -13.16 7.31
N ASP A 91 11.35 -14.46 7.00
CA ASP A 91 12.14 -15.44 7.76
C ASP A 91 13.57 -14.98 8.01
N GLY A 92 13.96 -14.82 9.27
CA GLY A 92 15.29 -14.35 9.66
C GLY A 92 15.45 -12.83 9.78
N CYS A 93 14.39 -12.05 9.58
CA CYS A 93 14.32 -10.64 9.94
C CYS A 93 13.59 -10.47 11.29
N ARG A 94 14.10 -9.59 12.16
CA ARG A 94 13.34 -9.17 13.36
C ARG A 94 12.31 -8.11 12.95
N PRO A 95 11.30 -7.81 13.78
CA PRO A 95 10.36 -6.76 13.47
C PRO A 95 11.04 -5.42 13.20
N GLY A 96 10.77 -4.85 12.02
CA GLY A 96 11.37 -3.61 11.53
C GLY A 96 12.73 -3.77 10.82
N ASP A 97 13.32 -4.98 10.81
CA ASP A 97 14.53 -5.23 10.05
C ASP A 97 14.19 -5.39 8.56
N TYR A 98 15.08 -4.87 7.71
CA TYR A 98 14.99 -4.97 6.26
C TYR A 98 16.18 -5.78 5.72
N ARG A 99 15.94 -6.61 4.71
CA ARG A 99 17.00 -7.26 3.94
C ARG A 99 16.72 -7.18 2.44
N SER A 100 17.79 -7.13 1.67
CA SER A 100 17.76 -7.28 0.22
C SER A 100 18.63 -8.45 -0.20
N VAL A 101 18.34 -9.00 -1.38
CA VAL A 101 19.20 -9.98 -2.05
C VAL A 101 19.61 -9.40 -3.39
N LEU A 102 20.87 -9.61 -3.76
CA LEU A 102 21.34 -9.34 -5.11
C LEU A 102 21.29 -10.65 -5.88
N VAL A 103 20.54 -10.67 -6.98
CA VAL A 103 20.39 -11.84 -7.84
C VAL A 103 21.10 -11.55 -9.15
N CYS A 104 22.14 -12.33 -9.44
CA CYS A 104 22.86 -12.31 -10.72
C CYS A 104 22.73 -13.67 -11.39
N ARG A 105 23.05 -13.72 -12.69
CA ARG A 105 23.21 -15.01 -13.35
C ARG A 105 24.47 -15.69 -12.83
N ASN A 106 24.48 -17.01 -12.84
CA ASN A 106 25.64 -17.78 -12.37
C ASN A 106 26.90 -17.55 -13.24
N ASP A 107 26.71 -17.14 -14.49
CA ASP A 107 27.75 -16.86 -15.48
C ASP A 107 27.99 -15.35 -15.72
N ASP A 108 27.41 -14.48 -14.88
CA ASP A 108 27.63 -13.04 -14.98
C ASP A 108 29.09 -12.72 -14.61
N PRO A 109 29.88 -12.07 -15.50
CA PRO A 109 31.26 -11.70 -15.20
C PRO A 109 31.31 -10.65 -14.09
N ALA A 110 32.35 -10.72 -13.26
CA ALA A 110 32.60 -9.78 -12.17
C ALA A 110 33.02 -8.38 -12.65
#